data_AF-A0A101V3C6-F1
#
_entry.id   AF-A0A101V3C6-F1
#
_cell.length_a   1.000
_cell.length_b   1.000
_cell.length_c   1.000
_cell.angle_alpha   90.00
_cell.angle_beta   90.00
_cell.angle_gamma   90.00
#
_symmetry.space_group_name_H-M   'P 1'
#
loop_
_entity.id
_entity.type
_entity.pdbx_description
1 polymer ?
#
loop_
_entity_poly.entity_id
_entity_poly.type
_entity_poly.pdbx_seq_one_letter_code
_entity_poly.pdbx_strand_id
1 'polypeptide(L)'
;MVPGAKVFFEEVRAAFAEVADGLGLEGPGERESGLPLAVATYTGTGVKYEVVLGLWDGYVEIHACRETESTLYKIGVEKLAVAAGAVGKRGGVSFSARSVKRMKKSLTGQLRYVELVHPLMTGDAESAVGLMRRAGAREWSRRPAK
;
A
#
# COMPACT_ATOMS: atom_id res chain seq x y z
N MET A 1 11.99 15.59 -12.62
CA MET A 1 11.37 14.65 -13.57
C MET A 1 10.81 13.49 -12.78
N VAL A 2 9.57 13.09 -13.04
CA VAL A 2 8.96 11.92 -12.39
C VAL A 2 9.69 10.66 -12.87
N PRO A 3 10.08 9.72 -11.98
CA PRO A 3 10.67 8.46 -12.38
C PRO A 3 9.74 7.67 -13.31
N GLY A 4 10.32 7.00 -14.31
CA GLY A 4 9.57 6.03 -15.12
C GLY A 4 9.27 4.75 -14.33
N ALA A 5 8.37 3.91 -14.86
CA ALA A 5 7.91 2.69 -14.20
C ALA A 5 9.05 1.74 -13.80
N LYS A 6 10.04 1.54 -14.70
CA LYS A 6 11.22 0.71 -14.41
C LYS A 6 11.97 1.16 -13.15
N VAL A 7 12.31 2.45 -13.07
CA VAL A 7 13.02 3.02 -11.91
C VAL A 7 12.16 2.91 -10.67
N PHE A 8 10.86 3.15 -10.80
CA PHE A 8 9.93 2.97 -9.69
C PHE A 8 9.95 1.54 -9.13
N PHE A 9 9.86 0.52 -9.98
CA PHE A 9 9.84 -0.87 -9.52
C PHE A 9 11.16 -1.30 -8.88
N GLU A 10 12.30 -0.88 -9.42
CA GLU A 10 13.62 -1.09 -8.82
C GLU A 10 13.70 -0.49 -7.41
N GLU A 11 13.21 0.74 -7.25
CA GLU A 11 13.26 1.44 -5.96
C GLU A 11 12.24 0.89 -4.95
N VAL A 12 11.08 0.41 -5.40
CA VAL A 12 10.13 -0.30 -4.54
C VAL A 12 10.71 -1.62 -4.07
N ARG A 13 11.36 -2.41 -4.94
CA ARG A 13 12.08 -3.63 -4.53
C ARG A 13 13.12 -3.33 -3.47
N ALA A 14 13.98 -2.35 -3.73
CA ALA A 14 15.04 -1.98 -2.80
C ALA A 14 14.49 -1.53 -1.45
N ALA A 15 13.41 -0.73 -1.45
CA ALA A 15 12.81 -0.24 -0.21
C ALA A 15 12.09 -1.33 0.60
N PHE A 16 11.43 -2.28 -0.07
CA PHE A 16 10.66 -3.33 0.57
C PHE A 16 11.47 -4.58 0.92
N ALA A 17 12.69 -4.78 0.41
CA ALA A 17 13.42 -6.04 0.54
C ALA A 17 13.44 -6.61 1.98
N GLU A 18 13.85 -5.81 2.96
CA GLU A 18 13.93 -6.24 4.36
C GLU A 18 12.54 -6.36 5.01
N VAL A 19 11.65 -5.40 4.73
CA VAL A 19 10.30 -5.36 5.33
C VAL A 19 9.43 -6.49 4.81
N ALA A 20 9.55 -6.83 3.53
CA ALA A 20 8.79 -7.91 2.90
C ALA A 20 9.19 -9.26 3.51
N ASP A 21 10.50 -9.52 3.66
CA ASP A 21 10.99 -10.73 4.30
C ASP A 21 10.52 -10.82 5.76
N GLY A 22 10.72 -9.75 6.55
CA GLY A 22 10.32 -9.71 7.95
C GLY A 22 8.82 -9.85 8.21
N LEU A 23 7.98 -9.49 7.24
CA LEU A 23 6.51 -9.59 7.31
C LEU A 23 5.95 -10.79 6.52
N GLY A 24 6.80 -11.64 5.93
CA GLY A 24 6.35 -12.79 5.12
C GLY A 24 5.54 -12.39 3.89
N LEU A 25 5.90 -11.28 3.23
CA LEU A 25 5.26 -10.79 2.01
C LEU A 25 5.99 -11.31 0.77
N GLU A 26 5.22 -11.84 -0.18
CA GLU A 26 5.68 -12.27 -1.50
C GLU A 26 5.48 -11.15 -2.53
N GLY A 27 6.45 -10.95 -3.43
CA GLY A 27 6.38 -9.95 -4.49
C GLY A 27 7.72 -9.27 -4.82
N PRO A 28 7.71 -8.12 -5.51
CA PRO A 28 6.52 -7.45 -6.02
C PRO A 28 6.04 -8.08 -7.33
N GLY A 29 4.73 -8.30 -7.44
CA GLY A 29 4.08 -8.38 -8.75
C GLY A 29 4.03 -6.99 -9.37
N GLU A 30 4.55 -6.84 -10.58
CA GLU A 30 4.58 -5.57 -11.31
C GLU A 30 3.44 -5.49 -12.32
N ARG A 31 2.78 -4.34 -12.36
CA ARG A 31 1.78 -4.04 -13.37
C ARG A 31 1.87 -2.59 -13.80
N GLU A 32 2.09 -2.38 -15.09
CA GLU A 32 1.75 -1.15 -15.77
C GLU A 32 0.29 -1.27 -16.22
N SER A 33 -0.56 -0.33 -15.82
CA SER A 33 -1.94 -0.30 -16.31
C SER A 33 -2.03 0.48 -17.62
N GLY A 34 -3.13 0.37 -18.37
CA GLY A 34 -3.40 1.28 -19.51
C GLY A 34 -3.62 2.75 -19.10
N LEU A 35 -3.65 3.04 -17.80
CA LEU A 35 -3.61 4.38 -17.21
C LEU A 35 -2.16 4.74 -16.89
N PRO A 36 -1.80 6.04 -16.74
CA PRO A 36 -0.46 6.50 -16.37
C PRO A 36 -0.12 6.17 -14.90
N LEU A 37 -0.16 4.88 -14.56
CA LEU A 37 0.00 4.31 -13.24
C LEU A 37 0.88 3.07 -13.34
N ALA A 38 1.92 3.05 -12.50
CA ALA A 38 2.72 1.86 -12.21
C ALA A 38 2.34 1.34 -10.82
N VAL A 39 2.12 0.02 -10.71
CA VAL A 39 1.72 -0.61 -9.44
C VAL A 39 2.64 -1.79 -9.13
N ALA A 40 3.27 -1.75 -7.97
CA ALA A 40 4.00 -2.86 -7.39
C ALA A 40 3.19 -3.46 -6.25
N THR A 41 3.04 -4.78 -6.25
CA THR A 41 2.11 -5.49 -5.35
C THR A 41 2.85 -6.52 -4.53
N TYR A 42 2.76 -6.41 -3.21
CA TYR A 42 3.21 -7.44 -2.28
C TYR A 42 2.01 -8.12 -1.62
N THR A 43 2.04 -9.43 -1.47
CA THR A 43 0.94 -10.22 -0.91
C THR A 43 1.44 -11.04 0.27
N GLY A 44 0.67 -11.11 1.35
CA GLY A 44 0.92 -12.00 2.48
C GLY A 44 -0.38 -12.57 3.02
N THR A 45 -0.34 -13.19 4.20
CA THR A 45 -1.48 -13.89 4.80
C THR A 45 -2.70 -12.98 4.95
N GLY A 46 -3.65 -13.08 4.01
CA GLY A 46 -4.92 -12.35 4.02
C GLY A 46 -4.84 -10.86 3.73
N VAL A 47 -3.67 -10.33 3.33
CA VAL A 47 -3.48 -8.90 3.03
C VAL A 47 -2.61 -8.70 1.80
N LYS A 48 -2.88 -7.64 1.05
CA LYS A 48 -2.07 -7.19 -0.08
C LYS A 48 -1.69 -5.72 0.10
N TYR A 49 -0.45 -5.37 -0.21
CA TYR A 49 0.02 -3.99 -0.27
C TYR A 49 0.27 -3.59 -1.71
N GLU A 50 -0.41 -2.54 -2.16
CA GLU A 50 -0.21 -1.95 -3.48
C GLU A 50 0.53 -0.62 -3.34
N VAL A 51 1.75 -0.57 -3.86
CA VAL A 51 2.50 0.66 -4.04
C VAL A 51 2.15 1.23 -5.41
N VAL A 52 1.61 2.44 -5.44
CA VAL A 52 1.10 3.08 -6.66
C VAL A 52 1.91 4.33 -6.95
N LEU A 53 2.43 4.44 -8.17
CA LEU A 53 3.03 5.66 -8.70
C LEU A 53 2.11 6.29 -9.75
N GLY A 54 1.73 7.54 -9.53
CA GLY A 54 1.16 8.40 -10.55
C GLY A 54 2.26 8.96 -11.46
N LEU A 55 2.30 8.51 -12.71
CA LEU A 55 3.36 8.86 -13.66
C LEU A 55 3.27 10.33 -14.12
N TRP A 56 2.11 10.97 -13.98
CA TRP A 56 1.90 12.37 -14.41
C TRP A 56 2.02 13.39 -13.27
N ASP A 57 1.42 13.11 -12.12
CA ASP A 57 1.41 14.01 -10.96
C ASP A 57 2.64 13.86 -10.06
N GLY A 58 3.36 12.74 -10.20
CA GLY A 58 4.56 12.41 -9.45
C GLY A 58 4.22 12.19 -7.98
N TYR A 59 3.20 11.38 -7.73
CA TYR A 59 2.73 10.95 -6.41
C TYR A 59 2.99 9.46 -6.18
N VAL A 60 3.37 9.08 -4.95
CA VAL A 60 3.51 7.67 -4.56
C VAL A 60 2.78 7.38 -3.25
N GLU A 61 1.96 6.34 -3.25
CA GLU A 61 1.20 5.88 -2.07
C GLU A 61 1.20 4.37 -1.94
N ILE A 62 1.23 3.91 -0.69
CA ILE A 62 1.04 2.52 -0.33
C ILE A 62 -0.38 2.33 0.20
N HIS A 63 -1.09 1.38 -0.40
CA HIS A 63 -2.41 0.97 0.05
C HIS A 63 -2.40 -0.42 0.64
N ALA A 64 -3.12 -0.62 1.74
CA ALA A 64 -3.51 -1.94 2.22
C ALA A 64 -4.82 -2.36 1.54
N CYS A 65 -4.84 -3.59 1.06
CA CYS A 65 -5.96 -4.23 0.41
C CYS A 65 -6.30 -5.52 1.16
N ARG A 66 -7.59 -5.76 1.39
CA ARG A 66 -8.08 -7.04 1.92
C ARG A 66 -9.29 -7.48 1.12
N GLU A 67 -9.35 -8.75 0.82
CA GLU A 67 -10.46 -9.36 0.10
C GLU A 67 -11.27 -10.24 1.06
N THR A 68 -12.59 -10.09 1.00
CA THR A 68 -13.54 -11.06 1.54
C THR A 68 -14.17 -11.82 0.37
N GLU A 69 -15.05 -12.77 0.67
CA GLU A 69 -15.78 -13.53 -0.35
C GLU A 69 -16.49 -12.63 -1.37
N SER A 70 -17.01 -11.49 -0.93
CA SER A 70 -17.88 -10.62 -1.73
C SER A 70 -17.34 -9.21 -1.94
N THR A 71 -16.29 -8.79 -1.23
CA THR A 71 -15.87 -7.37 -1.22
C THR A 71 -14.36 -7.21 -1.21
N LEU A 72 -13.86 -6.29 -2.02
CA LEU A 72 -12.50 -5.78 -1.93
C LEU A 72 -12.50 -4.47 -1.14
N TYR A 73 -11.66 -4.41 -0.11
CA TYR A 73 -11.40 -3.20 0.67
C TYR A 73 -10.03 -2.65 0.29
N LYS A 74 -9.91 -1.33 0.12
CA LYS A 74 -8.63 -0.64 -0.11
C LYS A 74 -8.56 0.66 0.66
N ILE A 75 -7.43 0.89 1.33
CA ILE A 75 -7.17 2.12 2.08
C ILE A 75 -5.68 2.46 2.08
N GLY A 76 -5.33 3.75 2.09
CA GLY A 76 -3.94 4.19 2.27
C GLY A 76 -3.42 3.86 3.66
N VAL A 77 -2.17 3.39 3.76
CA VAL A 77 -1.59 2.90 5.03
C VAL A 77 -1.51 3.97 6.12
N GLU A 78 -1.34 5.25 5.77
CA GLU A 78 -1.37 6.34 6.76
C GLU A 78 -2.77 6.47 7.40
N LYS A 79 -3.84 6.45 6.59
CA LYS A 79 -5.20 6.56 7.10
C LYS A 79 -5.54 5.38 8.01
N LEU A 80 -5.06 4.20 7.64
CA LEU A 80 -5.22 2.98 8.44
C LEU A 80 -4.46 3.09 9.78
N ALA A 81 -3.21 3.55 9.75
CA ALA A 81 -2.40 3.74 10.96
C ALA A 81 -3.03 4.77 11.92
N VAL A 82 -3.59 5.86 11.40
CA VAL A 82 -4.33 6.85 12.19
C VAL A 82 -5.58 6.23 12.82
N ALA A 83 -6.37 5.49 12.04
CA ALA A 83 -7.59 4.85 12.54
C ALA A 83 -7.32 3.75 13.57
N ALA A 84 -6.14 3.12 13.50
CA ALA A 84 -5.66 2.16 14.47
C ALA A 84 -5.12 2.81 15.76
N GLY A 85 -4.97 4.14 15.80
CA GLY A 85 -4.32 4.84 16.91
C GLY A 85 -2.80 4.62 16.97
N ALA A 86 -2.21 3.99 15.95
CA ALA A 86 -0.77 3.75 15.87
C ALA A 86 0.04 5.04 15.65
N VAL A 87 -0.61 6.08 15.11
CA VAL A 87 -0.05 7.42 14.97
C VAL A 87 -1.08 8.48 15.38
N GLY A 88 -0.61 9.54 16.04
CA GLY A 88 -1.49 10.56 16.64
C GLY A 88 -2.19 11.49 15.64
N LYS A 89 -1.68 11.64 14.40
CA LYS A 89 -2.30 12.46 13.35
C LYS A 89 -1.72 12.16 11.97
N ARG A 90 -2.44 12.60 10.92
CA ARG A 90 -1.96 12.61 9.53
C ARG A 90 -0.81 13.61 9.32
N GLY A 91 -0.08 13.43 8.21
CA GLY A 91 0.97 14.34 7.75
C GLY A 91 2.37 13.97 8.21
N GLY A 92 2.56 12.74 8.71
CA GLY A 92 3.87 12.25 9.15
C GLY A 92 4.78 11.82 8.01
N VAL A 93 4.24 11.67 6.80
CA VAL A 93 4.97 11.14 5.63
C VAL A 93 4.79 12.02 4.40
N SER A 94 5.79 11.98 3.52
CA SER A 94 5.73 12.55 2.18
C SER A 94 5.10 11.54 1.22
N PHE A 95 4.42 12.06 0.21
CA PHE A 95 3.91 11.28 -0.92
C PHE A 95 4.50 11.72 -2.27
N SER A 96 5.50 12.58 -2.26
CA SER A 96 6.10 13.08 -3.49
C SER A 96 7.01 12.05 -4.14
N ALA A 97 6.82 11.86 -5.44
CA ALA A 97 7.67 11.10 -6.36
C ALA A 97 8.19 11.96 -7.52
N ARG A 98 8.23 13.30 -7.38
CA ARG A 98 8.71 14.23 -8.45
C ARG A 98 10.23 14.13 -8.75
N SER A 99 10.93 13.30 -8.00
CA SER A 99 12.33 12.90 -8.19
C SER A 99 12.57 11.58 -7.46
N VAL A 100 13.57 10.80 -7.87
CA VAL A 100 13.95 9.54 -7.20
C VAL A 100 14.22 9.76 -5.70
N LYS A 101 14.96 10.82 -5.33
CA LYS A 101 15.25 11.15 -3.93
C LYS A 101 13.98 11.35 -3.09
N ARG A 102 12.99 12.06 -3.64
CA ARG A 102 11.70 12.27 -2.94
C ARG A 102 10.89 10.99 -2.86
N MET A 103 10.88 10.20 -3.94
CA MET A 103 10.20 8.90 -3.97
C MET A 103 10.75 7.96 -2.90
N LYS A 104 12.08 7.81 -2.80
CA LYS A 104 12.75 7.04 -1.74
C LYS A 104 12.30 7.46 -0.35
N LYS A 105 12.37 8.77 -0.06
CA LYS A 105 11.93 9.32 1.24
C LYS A 105 10.45 9.00 1.53
N SER A 106 9.60 9.12 0.51
CA SER A 106 8.16 8.82 0.63
C SER A 106 7.90 7.34 0.89
N LEU A 107 8.59 6.44 0.18
CA LEU A 107 8.50 4.99 0.37
C LEU A 107 8.94 4.58 1.78
N THR A 108 10.13 5.00 2.22
CA THR A 108 10.64 4.69 3.57
C THR A 108 9.72 5.21 4.66
N GLY A 109 9.15 6.40 4.49
CA GLY A 109 8.19 6.95 5.46
C GLY A 109 6.93 6.12 5.57
N GLN A 110 6.34 5.73 4.43
CA GLN A 110 5.10 4.95 4.39
C GLN A 110 5.30 3.48 4.79
N LEU A 111 6.49 2.92 4.56
CA LEU A 111 6.84 1.56 5.00
C LEU A 111 6.75 1.38 6.52
N ARG A 112 7.13 2.39 7.29
CA ARG A 112 6.92 2.37 8.75
C ARG A 112 5.45 2.17 9.12
N TYR A 113 4.53 2.70 8.33
CA TYR A 113 3.11 2.48 8.55
C TYR A 113 2.67 1.08 8.12
N VAL A 114 3.28 0.49 7.09
CA VAL A 114 3.07 -0.91 6.72
C VAL A 114 3.42 -1.81 7.90
N GLU A 115 4.60 -1.64 8.49
CA GLU A 115 5.05 -2.42 9.66
C GLU A 115 4.09 -2.29 10.85
N LEU A 116 3.62 -1.07 11.14
CA LEU A 116 2.69 -0.83 12.25
C LEU A 116 1.31 -1.43 12.03
N VAL A 117 0.78 -1.38 10.81
CA VAL A 117 -0.58 -1.87 10.53
C VAL A 117 -0.61 -3.35 10.18
N HIS A 118 0.52 -3.95 9.77
CA HIS A 118 0.56 -5.32 9.30
C HIS A 118 -0.01 -6.34 10.30
N PRO A 119 0.39 -6.34 11.59
CA PRO A 119 -0.18 -7.28 12.57
C PRO A 119 -1.70 -7.13 12.76
N LEU A 120 -2.20 -5.90 12.65
CA LEU A 120 -3.65 -5.61 12.74
C LEU A 120 -4.41 -6.09 11.50
N MET A 121 -3.70 -6.18 10.38
CA MET A 121 -4.24 -6.58 9.09
C MET A 121 -4.12 -8.08 8.82
N THR A 122 -3.24 -8.80 9.49
CA THR A 122 -3.06 -10.27 9.35
C THR A 122 -3.71 -11.08 10.46
N GLY A 123 -4.16 -10.44 11.53
CA GLY A 123 -4.98 -11.07 12.58
C GLY A 123 -6.39 -11.42 12.11
N ASP A 124 -7.33 -11.37 13.06
CA ASP A 124 -8.74 -11.67 12.81
C ASP A 124 -9.34 -10.88 11.64
N ALA A 125 -10.03 -11.59 10.75
CA ALA A 125 -10.49 -11.03 9.47
C ALA A 125 -11.55 -9.95 9.65
N GLU A 126 -12.51 -10.18 10.54
CA GLU A 126 -13.59 -9.25 10.83
C GLU A 126 -13.06 -7.99 11.52
N SER A 127 -12.11 -8.16 12.43
CA SER A 127 -11.43 -7.04 13.10
C SER A 127 -10.66 -6.17 12.11
N ALA A 128 -9.93 -6.77 11.17
CA ALA A 128 -9.22 -6.05 10.12
C ALA A 128 -10.18 -5.29 9.19
N VAL A 129 -11.27 -5.93 8.75
CA VAL A 129 -12.31 -5.29 7.93
C VAL A 129 -12.98 -4.14 8.69
N GLY A 130 -13.32 -4.36 9.97
CA GLY A 130 -13.88 -3.33 10.85
C GLY A 130 -12.96 -2.12 10.98
N LEU A 131 -11.65 -2.35 11.12
CA LEU A 131 -10.66 -1.28 11.13
C LEU A 131 -10.59 -0.54 9.79
N MET A 132 -10.57 -1.25 8.66
CA MET A 132 -10.57 -0.65 7.33
C MET A 132 -11.79 0.23 7.11
N ARG A 133 -12.98 -0.23 7.51
CA ARG A 133 -14.23 0.56 7.45
C ARG A 133 -14.15 1.83 8.27
N ARG A 134 -13.71 1.75 9.53
CA ARG A 134 -13.50 2.93 10.39
C ARG A 134 -12.48 3.92 9.80
N ALA A 135 -11.48 3.41 9.08
CA ALA A 135 -10.49 4.23 8.38
C ALA A 135 -11.03 4.88 7.09
N GLY A 136 -12.27 4.56 6.68
CA GLY A 136 -12.88 5.04 5.44
C GLY A 136 -12.35 4.33 4.20
N ALA A 137 -12.10 3.02 4.30
CA ALA A 137 -11.71 2.20 3.16
C ALA A 137 -12.75 2.29 2.04
N ARG A 138 -12.26 2.28 0.80
CA ARG A 138 -13.13 2.13 -0.36
C ARG A 138 -13.49 0.66 -0.52
N GLU A 139 -14.77 0.41 -0.75
CA GLU A 139 -15.34 -0.93 -0.91
C GLU A 139 -15.80 -1.12 -2.35
N TRP A 140 -15.45 -2.26 -2.94
CA TRP A 140 -15.99 -2.69 -4.24
C TRP A 140 -16.61 -4.07 -4.08
N SER A 141 -17.88 -4.20 -4.46
CA SER A 141 -18.52 -5.51 -4.57
C SER A 141 -17.81 -6.33 -5.65
N ARG A 142 -17.31 -7.50 -5.28
CA ARG A 142 -16.94 -8.52 -6.27
C ARG A 142 -18.21 -8.98 -6.95
N ARG A 143 -18.22 -8.97 -8.29
CA ARG A 143 -19.17 -9.83 -9.01
C ARG A 143 -18.80 -11.27 -8.69
N PRO A 144 -19.77 -12.14 -8.32
CA PRO A 144 -19.48 -13.55 -8.18
C PRO A 144 -18.85 -14.06 -9.48
N ALA A 145 -17.77 -14.81 -9.36
CA ALA A 145 -17.21 -15.54 -10.49
C ALA A 145 -18.34 -16.46 -11.00
N LYS A 146 -18.68 -16.34 -12.29
CA LYS A 146 -19.59 -17.27 -12.95
C LYS A 146 -18.92 -18.62 -13.11
#